data_AF-A0A258R266-F1
#
_entry.id   AF-A0A258R266-F1
#
_cell.length_a   1.000
_cell.length_b   1.000
_cell.length_c   1.000
_cell.angle_alpha   90.00
_cell.angle_beta   90.00
_cell.angle_gamma   90.00
#
_symmetry.space_group_name_H-M   'P 1'
#
loop_
_entity.id
_entity.type
_entity.pdbx_description
1 polymer ?
#
loop_
_entity_poly.entity_id
_entity_poly.type
_entity_poly.pdbx_seq_one_letter_code
_entity_poly.pdbx_strand_id
1 'polypeptide(L)' 'MVTKASLPRSPTVGFVSLGCPKATVDSERILTQLRAEGYGIVGSYDDADVVVVNTC' A
#
# COMPACT_ATOMS: atom_id res chain seq x y z
N MET A 1 -22.80 23.07 4.10
CA MET A 1 -21.58 22.50 3.50
C MET A 1 -21.94 21.15 2.92
N VAL A 2 -21.97 21.00 1.60
CA VAL A 2 -22.24 19.70 0.97
C VAL A 2 -20.96 18.88 1.10
N THR A 3 -20.98 17.85 1.96
CA THR A 3 -19.88 16.88 2.04
C THR A 3 -19.86 16.09 0.74
N LYS A 4 -18.78 16.25 -0.04
CA LYS A 4 -18.49 15.46 -1.24
C LYS A 4 -18.35 14.00 -0.80
N ALA A 5 -19.41 13.20 -0.99
CA ALA A 5 -19.29 11.75 -0.92
C ALA A 5 -18.38 11.33 -2.07
N SER A 6 -17.11 11.06 -1.76
CA SER A 6 -16.21 10.43 -2.71
C SER A 6 -16.77 9.04 -3.03
N LEU A 7 -16.85 8.71 -4.32
CA LEU A 7 -17.01 7.33 -4.77
C LEU A 7 -16.04 6.42 -3.97
N PRO A 8 -16.40 5.15 -3.70
CA PRO A 8 -15.50 4.22 -3.03
C PRO A 8 -14.28 4.03 -3.93
N ARG A 9 -13.25 4.83 -3.68
CA ARG A 9 -11.94 4.67 -4.30
C ARG A 9 -11.30 3.43 -3.68
N SER A 10 -10.61 2.65 -4.49
CA SER A 10 -9.70 1.62 -3.98
C SER A 10 -8.81 2.26 -2.91
N PRO A 11 -8.81 1.72 -1.67
CA PRO A 11 -7.92 2.22 -0.63
C PRO A 11 -6.47 2.14 -1.11
N THR A 12 -5.68 3.17 -0.83
CA THR A 12 -4.27 3.27 -1.26
C THR A 12 -3.34 2.81 -0.15
N VAL A 13 -2.34 2.00 -0.52
CA VAL A 13 -1.33 1.44 0.38
C VAL A 13 0.04 1.98 -0.01
N GLY A 14 0.73 2.58 0.97
CA GLY A 14 2.16 2.83 0.91
C GLY A 14 2.92 1.64 1.50
N PHE A 15 4.05 1.27 0.91
CA PHE A 15 4.80 0.10 1.35
C PHE A 15 6.28 0.44 1.54
N VAL A 16 6.84 0.09 2.69
CA VAL A 16 8.27 0.23 2.98
C VAL A 16 8.82 -1.10 3.49
N SER A 17 9.96 -1.50 2.94
CA SER A 17 10.70 -2.68 3.41
C SER A 17 11.99 -2.21 4.07
N LEU A 18 12.18 -2.59 5.34
CA LEU A 18 13.36 -2.30 6.13
C LEU A 18 14.05 -3.63 6.47
N GLY A 19 15.23 -3.89 5.94
CA GLY A 19 15.96 -5.11 6.30
C GLY A 19 16.80 -5.73 5.18
N CYS A 20 17.07 -7.03 5.32
CA CYS A 20 17.92 -7.81 4.43
C CYS A 20 17.24 -8.14 3.08
N PRO A 21 17.99 -8.59 2.05
CA PRO A 21 17.46 -8.88 0.70
C PRO A 21 16.29 -9.88 0.62
N LYS A 22 16.08 -10.74 1.64
CA LYS A 22 14.87 -11.59 1.72
C LYS A 22 13.59 -10.78 1.88
N ALA A 23 13.64 -9.65 2.58
CA ALA A 23 12.50 -8.77 2.75
C ALA A 23 12.03 -8.19 1.40
N THR A 24 12.91 -8.05 0.40
CA THR A 24 12.55 -7.60 -0.94
C THR A 24 11.66 -8.59 -1.68
N VAL A 25 12.01 -9.89 -1.67
CA VAL A 25 11.21 -10.94 -2.33
C VAL A 25 9.84 -11.08 -1.68
N ASP A 26 9.78 -10.99 -0.34
CA ASP A 26 8.51 -11.01 0.38
C ASP A 26 7.67 -9.77 0.06
N SER A 27 8.30 -8.60 -0.07
CA SER A 27 7.61 -7.35 -0.45
C SER A 27 6.96 -7.43 -1.83
N GLU A 28 7.63 -8.03 -2.81
CA GLU A 28 7.07 -8.24 -4.15
C GLU A 28 5.80 -9.11 -4.13
N ARG A 29 5.80 -10.17 -3.30
CA ARG A 29 4.64 -11.04 -3.11
C ARG A 29 3.49 -10.30 -2.45
N ILE A 30 3.77 -9.54 -1.39
CA ILE A 30 2.76 -8.75 -0.68
C ILE A 30 2.13 -7.70 -1.61
N LEU A 31 2.94 -6.97 -2.36
CA LEU A 31 2.46 -5.97 -3.32
C LEU A 31 1.61 -6.58 -4.45
N THR A 32 1.97 -7.78 -4.90
CA THR A 32 1.18 -8.50 -5.92
C THR A 32 -0.19 -8.90 -5.36
N GLN A 33 -0.25 -9.42 -4.13
CA GLN A 33 -1.49 -9.81 -3.48
C GLN A 33 -2.41 -8.61 -3.22
N LEU A 34 -1.86 -7.49 -2.70
CA LEU A 34 -2.63 -6.25 -2.49
C LEU A 34 -3.25 -5.73 -3.78
N ARG A 35 -2.53 -5.78 -4.91
CA ARG A 35 -3.09 -5.40 -6.22
C ARG A 35 -4.20 -6.36 -6.66
N ALA A 36 -4.03 -7.67 -6.44
CA ALA A 36 -5.04 -8.68 -6.78
C ALA A 36 -6.33 -8.49 -5.97
N GLU A 37 -6.23 -7.98 -4.74
CA GLU A 37 -7.37 -7.64 -3.89
C GLU A 37 -8.00 -6.27 -4.19
N GLY A 38 -7.44 -5.52 -5.14
CA GLY A 38 -8.00 -4.25 -5.62
C GLY A 38 -7.52 -3.01 -4.86
N TYR A 39 -6.45 -3.12 -4.06
CA TYR A 39 -5.82 -1.96 -3.42
C TYR A 39 -4.97 -1.16 -4.43
N GLY A 40 -4.99 0.17 -4.29
CA GLY A 40 -4.08 1.05 -5.00
C GLY A 40 -2.71 1.06 -4.31
N ILE A 41 -1.61 1.12 -5.08
CA ILE A 41 -0.25 1.26 -4.52
C ILE A 41 0.26 2.66 -4.84
N VAL A 42 0.74 3.38 -3.82
CA VAL A 42 1.27 4.74 -3.95
C VAL A 42 2.75 4.79 -3.55
N GLY A 43 3.49 5.71 -4.18
CA GLY A 43 4.93 5.88 -3.93
C GLY A 43 5.27 6.84 -2.79
N SER A 44 4.30 7.62 -2.30
CA SER A 44 4.46 8.54 -1.17
C SER A 44 3.54 8.14 -0.02
N TYR A 45 4.00 8.34 1.21
CA TYR A 45 3.19 8.07 2.41
C TYR A 45 2.04 9.07 2.56
N ASP A 46 2.21 10.29 2.06
CA ASP A 46 1.17 11.34 2.14
C ASP A 46 -0.06 11.01 1.27
N ASP A 47 0.11 10.14 0.28
CA ASP A 47 -0.95 9.70 -0.64
C ASP A 47 -1.61 8.37 -0.19
N ALA A 48 -1.17 7.79 0.93
CA ALA A 48 -1.59 6.48 1.40
C ALA A 48 -2.72 6.58 2.45
N ASP A 49 -3.74 5.72 2.34
CA ASP A 49 -4.70 5.50 3.42
C ASP A 49 -4.10 4.66 4.55
N VAL A 50 -3.17 3.77 4.21
CA VAL A 50 -2.46 2.91 5.15
C VAL A 50 -1.02 2.68 4.70
N VAL A 51 -0.10 2.59 5.65
CA VAL A 51 1.31 2.28 5.40
C VAL A 51 1.66 0.93 6.00
N VAL A 52 2.25 0.05 5.19
CA VAL A 52 2.80 -1.24 5.63
C VAL A 52 4.31 -1.12 5.77
N VAL A 53 4.81 -1.42 6.97
CA VAL A 53 6.24 -1.52 7.27
C VAL A 53 6.61 -3.00 7.36
N ASN A 54 7.26 -3.50 6.31
CA ASN A 54 7.79 -4.87 6.27
C ASN A 54 9.22 -4.88 6.82
N THR A 55 9.42 -5.50 7.98
CA THR A 55 10.72 -5.60 8.63
C THR A 55 11.11 -7.06 8.82
N CYS A 56 12.41 -7.36 8.76
CA CYS A 56 12.95 -8.66 9.16
C CYS A 56 13.36 -8.69 10.64
#